data_AF-A0AAV9GG15-F1
#
_entry.id   AF-A0AAV9GG15-F1
#
_cell.length_a   1.000
_cell.length_b   1.000
_cell.length_c   1.000
_cell.angle_alpha   90.00
_cell.angle_beta   90.00
_cell.angle_gamma   90.00
#
_symmetry.space_group_name_H-M   'P 1'
#
loop_
_entity.id
_entity.type
_entity.pdbx_description
1 polymer ?
#
loop_
_entity_poly.entity_id
_entity_poly.type
_entity_poly.pdbx_seq_one_letter_code
_entity_poly.pdbx_strand_id
1 'polypeptide(L)'
;MSTSSTGPPASGSLAQQILSQWEHIKNESTLLGLELNALVSSSNTANPELDEKITSLQSVAAGRLGDALDTNRPRSVMATAADIAENPDSQQDIILADFETIIDCYQTQQQSRNPPAHDLDALRQRLVARKTLLEAVIPASATAHTNAALAHIERRVLNRKYVNAETMGLGRIDDIPREDFFVSEDNYAWDMSELAQALESNSGVMRNPLSREMFSEADVKFILGHARGKKLRPMQLAQSQLKRGIRQTTIDGVARLSGVLLADQSEDVAPSRRAVDEFLAYVAMLPEPEQRVIKELKIPAKDSRAGLPYDWTIGQAVADAKGNMVCFHKTGDFLKQAADYLQRC
;
A
#
# COMPACT_ATOMS: atom_id res chain seq x y z
N MET A 1 20.48 28.75 -80.06
CA MET A 1 19.54 28.26 -79.03
C MET A 1 20.04 26.91 -78.54
N SER A 2 20.81 26.91 -77.46
CA SER A 2 21.31 25.69 -76.82
C SER A 2 20.63 25.60 -75.47
N THR A 3 19.67 24.69 -75.33
CA THR A 3 18.97 24.43 -74.06
C THR A 3 19.77 23.42 -73.27
N SER A 4 20.46 23.91 -72.24
CA SER A 4 21.10 23.11 -71.20
C SER A 4 20.03 22.41 -70.36
N SER A 5 19.92 21.10 -70.55
CA SER A 5 19.13 20.19 -69.72
C SER A 5 19.82 20.00 -68.37
N THR A 6 19.31 20.66 -67.32
CA THR A 6 19.61 20.34 -65.92
C THR A 6 18.67 19.23 -65.47
N GLY A 7 19.17 17.99 -65.49
CA GLY A 7 18.48 16.85 -64.86
C GLY A 7 18.46 16.99 -63.34
N PRO A 8 17.44 16.47 -62.64
CA PRO A 8 17.33 16.55 -61.20
C PRO A 8 18.41 15.70 -60.51
N PRO A 9 18.90 16.10 -59.33
CA PRO A 9 19.90 15.33 -58.59
C PRO A 9 19.32 13.97 -58.20
N ALA A 10 20.12 12.93 -58.44
CA ALA A 10 19.79 11.55 -58.10
C ALA A 10 19.49 11.45 -56.60
N SER A 11 18.21 11.30 -56.26
CA SER A 11 17.75 10.99 -54.91
C SER A 11 18.19 9.57 -54.56
N GLY A 12 19.37 9.44 -53.94
CA GLY A 12 19.78 8.21 -53.27
C GLY A 12 18.68 7.76 -52.31
N SER A 13 18.52 6.45 -52.14
CA SER A 13 17.43 5.93 -51.31
C SER A 13 17.57 6.47 -49.87
N LEU A 14 16.46 6.71 -49.18
CA LEU A 14 16.44 7.18 -47.79
C LEU A 14 17.40 6.37 -46.89
N ALA A 15 17.55 5.06 -47.16
CA ALA A 15 18.49 4.19 -46.47
C ALA A 15 19.96 4.58 -46.69
N GLN A 16 20.36 4.96 -47.91
CA GLN A 16 21.71 5.45 -48.19
C GLN A 16 22.00 6.78 -47.50
N GLN A 17 20.99 7.67 -47.42
CA GLN A 17 21.11 8.94 -46.71
C GLN A 17 21.27 8.73 -45.19
N ILE A 18 20.49 7.80 -44.60
CA ILE A 18 20.61 7.45 -43.18
C ILE A 18 22.00 6.84 -42.89
N LEU A 19 22.48 5.94 -43.76
CA LEU A 19 23.79 5.32 -43.59
C LEU A 19 24.93 6.34 -43.69
N SER A 20 24.88 7.29 -44.64
CA SER A 20 25.92 8.31 -44.77
C SER A 20 25.92 9.29 -43.59
N GLN A 21 24.74 9.66 -43.09
CA GLN A 21 24.60 10.47 -41.88
C GLN A 21 25.13 9.72 -40.64
N TRP A 22 24.90 8.42 -40.55
CA TRP A 22 25.39 7.61 -39.45
C TRP A 22 26.92 7.49 -39.43
N GLU A 23 27.53 7.22 -40.57
CA GLU A 23 28.99 7.25 -40.74
C GLU A 23 29.58 8.60 -40.34
N HIS A 24 28.92 9.70 -40.72
CA HIS A 24 29.34 11.04 -40.34
C HIS A 24 29.32 11.24 -38.82
N ILE A 25 28.24 10.86 -38.14
CA ILE A 25 28.11 10.95 -36.68
C ILE A 25 29.19 10.12 -35.97
N LYS A 26 29.52 8.92 -36.47
CA LYS A 26 30.60 8.09 -35.92
C LYS A 26 31.96 8.77 -36.00
N ASN A 27 32.24 9.40 -37.14
CA ASN A 27 33.50 10.10 -37.37
C ASN A 27 33.61 11.35 -36.49
N GLU A 28 32.56 12.15 -36.38
CA GLU A 28 32.53 13.30 -35.47
C GLU A 28 32.67 12.89 -34.00
N SER A 29 31.99 11.81 -33.59
CA SER A 29 32.10 11.30 -32.22
C SER A 29 33.51 10.83 -31.89
N THR A 30 34.20 10.23 -32.87
CA THR A 30 35.61 9.84 -32.72
C THR A 30 36.50 11.07 -32.53
N LEU A 31 36.30 12.10 -33.34
CA LEU A 31 37.08 13.34 -33.27
C LEU A 31 36.87 14.06 -31.92
N LEU A 32 35.62 14.29 -31.54
CA LEU A 32 35.26 14.92 -30.26
C LEU A 32 35.77 14.12 -29.06
N GLY A 33 35.69 12.79 -29.13
CA GLY A 33 36.23 11.91 -28.09
C GLY A 33 37.74 12.08 -27.91
N LEU A 34 38.50 12.26 -28.99
CA LEU A 34 39.94 12.54 -28.94
C LEU A 34 40.24 13.92 -28.36
N GLU A 35 39.48 14.94 -28.76
CA GLU A 35 39.64 16.31 -28.25
C GLU A 35 39.38 16.39 -26.74
N LEU A 36 38.31 15.75 -26.26
CA LEU A 36 37.99 15.71 -24.84
C LEU A 36 39.03 14.92 -24.04
N ASN A 37 39.53 13.79 -24.57
CA ASN A 37 40.62 13.05 -23.93
C ASN A 37 41.91 13.87 -23.79
N ALA A 38 42.24 14.67 -24.81
CA ALA A 38 43.39 15.57 -24.78
C ALA A 38 43.20 16.67 -23.72
N LEU A 39 42.00 17.23 -23.60
CA LEU A 39 41.65 18.21 -22.57
C LEU A 39 41.75 17.61 -21.15
N VAL A 40 41.17 16.43 -20.92
CA VAL A 40 41.24 15.74 -19.62
C VAL A 40 42.69 15.46 -19.23
N SER A 41 43.49 14.94 -20.17
CA SER A 41 44.92 14.67 -19.98
C SER A 41 45.73 15.93 -19.66
N SER A 42 45.31 17.10 -20.16
CA SER A 42 45.98 18.39 -19.88
C SER A 42 45.56 19.03 -18.55
N SER A 43 44.38 18.69 -18.02
CA SER A 43 43.78 19.37 -16.87
C SER A 43 44.31 18.91 -15.50
N ASN A 44 45.00 17.77 -15.42
CA ASN A 44 45.53 17.17 -14.16
C ASN A 44 44.51 16.97 -13.02
N THR A 45 43.22 17.19 -13.27
CA THR A 45 42.12 17.01 -12.32
C THR A 45 41.12 16.01 -12.88
N ALA A 46 40.81 14.97 -12.11
CA ALA A 46 39.76 14.02 -12.49
C ALA A 46 38.42 14.75 -12.60
N ASN A 47 37.76 14.66 -13.76
CA ASN A 47 36.42 15.19 -13.96
C ASN A 47 35.49 14.05 -14.41
N PRO A 48 34.72 13.46 -13.47
CA PRO A 48 33.89 12.29 -13.77
C PRO A 48 32.82 12.57 -14.83
N GLU A 49 32.35 13.82 -14.97
CA GLU A 49 31.37 14.20 -15.98
C GLU A 49 31.97 14.19 -17.40
N LEU A 50 33.25 14.53 -17.54
CA LEU A 50 33.96 14.44 -18.82
C LEU A 50 34.27 13.00 -19.18
N ASP A 51 34.64 12.17 -18.20
CA ASP A 51 34.91 10.74 -18.42
C ASP A 51 33.66 9.98 -18.90
N GLU A 52 32.48 10.32 -18.36
CA GLU A 52 31.20 9.79 -18.83
C GLU A 52 30.91 10.20 -20.28
N LYS A 53 31.10 11.49 -20.62
CA LYS A 53 30.91 11.99 -22.00
C LYS A 53 31.87 11.34 -22.99
N ILE A 54 33.13 11.12 -22.59
CA ILE A 54 34.13 10.41 -23.40
C ILE A 54 33.68 8.96 -23.64
N THR A 55 33.17 8.29 -22.61
CA THR A 55 32.66 6.91 -22.71
C THR A 55 31.46 6.83 -23.65
N SER A 56 30.52 7.77 -23.57
CA SER A 56 29.38 7.85 -24.49
C SER A 56 29.81 8.08 -25.94
N LEU A 57 30.75 9.00 -26.19
CA LEU A 57 31.28 9.26 -27.54
C LEU A 57 32.02 8.05 -28.12
N GLN A 58 32.77 7.31 -27.31
CA GLN A 58 33.41 6.06 -27.71
C GLN A 58 32.37 4.99 -28.09
N SER A 59 31.25 4.92 -27.37
CA SER A 59 30.14 4.03 -27.71
C SER A 59 29.44 4.41 -29.01
N VAL A 60 29.21 5.71 -29.27
CA VAL A 60 28.69 6.17 -30.58
C VAL A 60 29.66 5.82 -31.71
N ALA A 61 30.95 6.12 -31.53
CA ALA A 61 32.00 5.82 -32.51
C ALA A 61 32.07 4.32 -32.84
N ALA A 62 31.92 3.46 -31.83
CA ALA A 62 31.87 2.01 -31.99
C ALA A 62 30.55 1.49 -32.63
N GLY A 63 29.59 2.38 -32.87
CA GLY A 63 28.28 2.04 -33.41
C GLY A 63 27.30 1.45 -32.39
N ARG A 64 27.63 1.54 -31.11
CA ARG A 64 26.78 1.14 -29.98
C ARG A 64 25.98 2.34 -29.49
N LEU A 65 25.08 2.80 -30.35
CA LEU A 65 24.23 3.96 -30.05
C LEU A 65 23.34 3.73 -28.81
N GLY A 66 22.99 2.47 -28.53
CA GLY A 66 22.31 2.07 -27.30
C GLY A 66 23.08 2.53 -26.08
N ASP A 67 24.29 2.02 -25.88
CA ASP A 67 25.18 2.32 -24.76
C ASP A 67 25.46 3.82 -24.57
N ALA A 68 25.55 4.59 -25.66
CA ALA A 68 25.80 6.03 -25.62
C ALA A 68 24.58 6.87 -25.21
N LEU A 69 23.38 6.33 -25.40
CA LEU A 69 22.09 6.96 -25.07
C LEU A 69 21.49 6.39 -23.76
N ASP A 70 22.15 5.41 -23.14
CA ASP A 70 21.54 4.48 -22.16
C ASP A 70 21.72 4.83 -20.69
N THR A 71 22.27 6.00 -20.32
CA THR A 71 22.47 6.27 -18.89
C THR A 71 21.14 6.35 -18.13
N ASN A 72 20.04 6.65 -18.82
CA ASN A 72 18.70 6.72 -18.24
C ASN A 72 17.66 5.94 -19.05
N ARG A 73 17.91 4.68 -19.43
CA ARG A 73 16.81 3.79 -19.86
C ARG A 73 16.43 2.80 -18.77
N PRO A 74 15.13 2.53 -18.59
CA PRO A 74 14.72 1.49 -17.65
C PRO A 74 15.22 0.14 -18.15
N ARG A 75 15.79 -0.65 -17.24
CA ARG A 75 16.22 -2.02 -17.55
C ARG A 75 15.04 -2.87 -18.02
N SER A 76 15.34 -3.98 -18.69
CA SER A 76 14.29 -4.95 -19.04
C SER A 76 13.63 -5.49 -17.77
N VAL A 77 12.33 -5.80 -17.86
CA VAL A 77 11.58 -6.38 -16.73
C VAL A 77 12.22 -7.70 -16.29
N MET A 78 12.68 -8.50 -17.25
CA MET A 78 13.34 -9.79 -16.98
C MET A 78 14.67 -9.63 -16.24
N ALA A 79 15.49 -8.63 -16.60
CA ALA A 79 16.74 -8.37 -15.89
C ALA A 79 16.47 -7.93 -14.44
N THR A 80 15.49 -7.06 -14.24
CA THR A 80 15.08 -6.61 -12.89
C THR A 80 14.55 -7.78 -12.06
N ALA A 81 13.75 -8.66 -12.67
CA ALA A 81 13.23 -9.85 -12.02
C ALA A 81 14.32 -10.86 -11.64
N ALA A 82 15.36 -11.01 -12.48
CA ALA A 82 16.53 -11.82 -12.17
C ALA A 82 17.25 -11.29 -10.92
N ASP A 83 17.52 -9.98 -10.86
CA ASP A 83 18.17 -9.36 -9.70
C ASP A 83 17.35 -9.53 -8.40
N ILE A 84 16.02 -9.41 -8.49
CA ILE A 84 15.10 -9.64 -7.35
C ILE A 84 15.17 -11.10 -6.86
N ALA A 85 15.30 -12.05 -7.79
CA ALA A 85 15.40 -13.47 -7.46
C ALA A 85 16.77 -13.81 -6.85
N GLU A 86 17.84 -13.18 -7.32
CA GLU A 86 19.20 -13.36 -6.82
C GLU A 86 19.42 -12.70 -5.45
N ASN A 87 18.67 -11.64 -5.13
CA ASN A 87 18.86 -10.82 -3.92
C ASN A 87 17.57 -10.71 -3.09
N PRO A 88 17.15 -11.79 -2.40
CA PRO A 88 15.87 -11.82 -1.66
C PRO A 88 15.79 -10.79 -0.53
N ASP A 89 16.92 -10.40 0.06
CA ASP A 89 16.97 -9.43 1.16
C ASP A 89 16.87 -7.97 0.68
N SER A 90 17.11 -7.71 -0.61
CA SER A 90 17.14 -6.37 -1.21
C SER A 90 16.04 -6.13 -2.25
N GLN A 91 15.03 -7.01 -2.31
CA GLN A 91 13.97 -6.96 -3.32
C GLN A 91 13.27 -5.60 -3.35
N GLN A 92 12.93 -5.05 -2.19
CA GLN A 92 12.25 -3.76 -2.09
C GLN A 92 13.07 -2.61 -2.65
N ASP A 93 14.38 -2.57 -2.35
CA ASP A 93 15.26 -1.51 -2.84
C ASP A 93 15.49 -1.61 -4.34
N ILE A 94 15.63 -2.83 -4.88
CA ILE A 94 15.75 -3.07 -6.33
C ILE A 94 14.49 -2.59 -7.07
N ILE A 95 13.30 -2.95 -6.56
CA ILE A 95 12.02 -2.54 -7.17
C ILE A 95 11.85 -1.02 -7.10
N LEU A 96 12.22 -0.40 -5.97
CA LEU A 96 12.13 1.05 -5.85
C LEU A 96 13.06 1.75 -6.83
N ALA A 97 14.30 1.31 -6.93
CA ALA A 97 15.27 1.86 -7.88
C ALA A 97 14.79 1.70 -9.35
N ASP A 98 14.14 0.59 -9.69
CA ASP A 98 13.51 0.40 -11.00
C ASP A 98 12.43 1.46 -11.26
N PHE A 99 11.55 1.70 -10.30
CA PHE A 99 10.50 2.69 -10.44
C PHE A 99 11.03 4.14 -10.45
N GLU A 100 12.05 4.46 -9.64
CA GLU A 100 12.76 5.75 -9.67
C GLU A 100 13.41 5.98 -11.04
N THR A 101 14.03 4.95 -11.62
CA THR A 101 14.56 5.02 -12.99
C THR A 101 13.44 5.35 -13.99
N ILE A 102 12.27 4.69 -13.89
CA ILE A 102 11.12 4.97 -14.78
C ILE A 102 10.67 6.43 -14.66
N ILE A 103 10.69 7.00 -13.46
CA ILE A 103 10.34 8.40 -13.21
C ILE A 103 11.36 9.32 -13.87
N ASP A 104 12.65 9.09 -13.66
CA ASP A 104 13.72 9.93 -14.23
C ASP A 104 13.69 9.91 -15.76
N CYS A 105 13.46 8.72 -16.34
CA CYS A 105 13.25 8.58 -17.78
C CYS A 105 12.05 9.41 -18.27
N TYR A 106 10.93 9.34 -17.55
CA TYR A 106 9.70 10.04 -17.91
C TYR A 106 9.89 11.57 -17.83
N GLN A 107 10.54 12.04 -16.77
CA GLN A 107 10.82 13.46 -16.57
C GLN A 107 11.75 14.01 -17.67
N THR A 108 12.81 13.28 -18.01
CA THR A 108 13.73 13.64 -19.10
C THR A 108 12.99 13.74 -20.44
N GLN A 109 12.08 12.80 -20.73
CA GLN A 109 11.25 12.82 -21.93
C GLN A 109 10.29 14.02 -21.98
N GLN A 110 9.71 14.41 -20.84
CA GLN A 110 8.80 15.56 -20.77
C GLN A 110 9.53 16.91 -20.87
N GLN A 111 10.74 17.03 -20.35
CA GLN A 111 11.56 18.24 -20.48
C GLN A 111 11.90 18.57 -21.94
N SER A 112 11.96 17.56 -22.80
CA SER A 112 12.22 17.74 -24.24
C SER A 112 10.98 18.21 -25.02
N ARG A 113 9.79 18.22 -24.39
CA ARG A 113 8.55 18.73 -25.00
C ARG A 113 8.38 20.21 -24.66
N ASN A 114 7.96 20.98 -25.66
CA ASN A 114 7.71 22.42 -25.50
C ASN A 114 6.22 22.72 -25.79
N PRO A 115 5.41 23.15 -24.81
CA PRO A 115 5.73 23.35 -23.39
C PRO A 115 5.77 22.01 -22.60
N PRO A 116 6.54 21.95 -21.49
CA PRO A 116 6.57 20.77 -20.63
C PRO A 116 5.22 20.59 -19.94
N ALA A 117 4.55 19.46 -20.21
CA ALA A 117 3.33 19.06 -19.52
C ALA A 117 3.68 18.03 -18.45
N HIS A 118 3.52 18.40 -17.17
CA HIS A 118 3.65 17.47 -16.06
C HIS A 118 2.34 16.68 -15.88
N ASP A 119 2.15 15.66 -16.72
CA ASP A 119 1.03 14.75 -16.62
C ASP A 119 1.33 13.61 -15.61
N LEU A 120 1.01 13.87 -14.35
CA LEU A 120 1.21 12.90 -13.26
C LEU A 120 0.36 11.63 -13.44
N ASP A 121 -0.78 11.72 -14.12
CA ASP A 121 -1.63 10.56 -14.37
C ASP A 121 -1.02 9.65 -15.44
N ALA A 122 -0.42 10.21 -16.48
CA ALA A 122 0.36 9.44 -17.45
C ALA A 122 1.59 8.77 -16.79
N LEU A 123 2.28 9.46 -15.88
CA LEU A 123 3.36 8.84 -15.10
C LEU A 123 2.83 7.69 -14.22
N ARG A 124 1.70 7.89 -13.52
CA ARG A 124 1.04 6.84 -12.73
C ARG A 124 0.71 5.62 -13.59
N GLN A 125 0.10 5.81 -14.75
CA GLN A 125 -0.25 4.72 -15.67
C GLN A 125 0.98 3.94 -16.11
N ARG A 126 2.10 4.63 -16.38
CA ARG A 126 3.36 3.98 -16.76
C ARG A 126 3.95 3.15 -15.62
N LEU A 127 3.89 3.65 -14.39
CA LEU A 127 4.33 2.91 -13.20
C LEU A 127 3.43 1.69 -12.93
N VAL A 128 2.11 1.84 -13.05
CA VAL A 128 1.17 0.72 -12.92
C VAL A 128 1.41 -0.33 -14.01
N ALA A 129 1.64 0.07 -15.26
CA ALA A 129 1.99 -0.85 -16.33
C ALA A 129 3.31 -1.58 -16.04
N ARG A 130 4.33 -0.87 -15.57
CA ARG A 130 5.62 -1.47 -15.19
C ARG A 130 5.45 -2.47 -14.03
N LYS A 131 4.70 -2.11 -12.99
CA LYS A 131 4.34 -2.98 -11.88
C LYS A 131 3.67 -4.26 -12.36
N THR A 132 2.63 -4.16 -13.19
CA THR A 132 1.89 -5.33 -13.71
C THR A 132 2.81 -6.27 -14.49
N LEU A 133 3.70 -5.72 -15.33
CA LEU A 133 4.67 -6.54 -16.07
C LEU A 133 5.67 -7.22 -15.14
N LEU A 134 6.15 -6.52 -14.11
CA LEU A 134 7.08 -7.06 -13.14
C LEU A 134 6.44 -8.15 -12.28
N GLU A 135 5.22 -7.93 -11.80
CA GLU A 135 4.43 -8.91 -11.03
C GLU A 135 4.13 -10.20 -11.80
N ALA A 136 4.09 -10.14 -13.13
CA ALA A 136 3.91 -11.32 -13.97
C ALA A 136 5.14 -12.25 -14.02
N VAL A 137 6.33 -11.77 -13.62
CA VAL A 137 7.60 -12.52 -13.76
C VAL A 137 8.37 -12.70 -12.46
N ILE A 138 8.08 -11.92 -11.40
CA ILE A 138 8.71 -12.07 -10.08
C ILE A 138 8.04 -13.17 -9.24
N PRO A 139 8.73 -13.71 -8.22
CA PRO A 139 8.11 -14.60 -7.24
C PRO A 139 6.92 -13.94 -6.52
N ALA A 140 5.86 -14.71 -6.23
CA ALA A 140 4.67 -14.20 -5.54
C ALA A 140 4.97 -13.58 -4.16
N SER A 141 6.07 -13.99 -3.50
CA SER A 141 6.54 -13.39 -2.26
C SER A 141 6.98 -11.93 -2.45
N ALA A 142 7.46 -11.56 -3.63
CA ALA A 142 7.96 -10.22 -3.95
C ALA A 142 6.85 -9.23 -4.34
N THR A 143 5.63 -9.71 -4.64
CA THR A 143 4.47 -8.86 -4.99
C THR A 143 4.06 -7.90 -3.86
N ALA A 144 4.37 -8.21 -2.61
CA ALA A 144 4.15 -7.25 -1.52
C ALA A 144 5.05 -6.01 -1.65
N HIS A 145 6.30 -6.21 -2.11
CA HIS A 145 7.28 -5.15 -2.27
C HIS A 145 6.97 -4.21 -3.46
N THR A 146 6.36 -4.71 -4.53
CA THR A 146 5.90 -3.87 -5.66
C THR A 146 4.78 -2.92 -5.26
N ASN A 147 3.82 -3.39 -4.45
CA ASN A 147 2.77 -2.54 -3.89
C ASN A 147 3.35 -1.47 -2.94
N ALA A 148 4.28 -1.86 -2.06
CA ALA A 148 4.94 -0.93 -1.13
C ALA A 148 5.76 0.14 -1.87
N ALA A 149 6.54 -0.25 -2.88
CA ALA A 149 7.32 0.67 -3.69
C ALA A 149 6.43 1.66 -4.47
N LEU A 150 5.33 1.18 -5.06
CA LEU A 150 4.38 2.06 -5.74
C LEU A 150 3.76 3.06 -4.76
N ALA A 151 3.26 2.60 -3.60
CA ALA A 151 2.68 3.47 -2.59
C ALA A 151 3.66 4.55 -2.10
N HIS A 152 4.94 4.20 -1.93
CA HIS A 152 5.99 5.16 -1.58
C HIS A 152 6.17 6.25 -2.65
N ILE A 153 6.19 5.86 -3.92
CA ILE A 153 6.30 6.80 -5.04
C ILE A 153 5.05 7.66 -5.18
N GLU A 154 3.87 7.07 -4.99
CA GLU A 154 2.63 7.83 -5.03
C GLU A 154 2.61 8.93 -3.96
N ARG A 155 3.13 8.63 -2.77
CA ARG A 155 3.31 9.61 -1.69
C ARG A 155 4.28 10.72 -2.11
N ARG A 156 5.52 10.34 -2.46
CA ARG A 156 6.65 11.28 -2.59
C ARG A 156 6.66 12.05 -3.90
N VAL A 157 6.24 11.43 -5.01
CA VAL A 157 6.40 11.97 -6.37
C VAL A 157 5.07 12.39 -6.97
N LEU A 158 4.03 11.57 -6.80
CA LEU A 158 2.71 11.86 -7.38
C LEU A 158 1.84 12.74 -6.47
N ASN A 159 2.35 13.14 -5.29
CA ASN A 159 1.64 13.93 -4.29
C ASN A 159 0.23 13.38 -4.03
N ARG A 160 0.12 12.05 -3.86
CA ARG A 160 -1.16 11.39 -3.58
C ARG A 160 -1.77 12.02 -2.33
N LYS A 161 -3.02 12.47 -2.47
CA LYS A 161 -3.80 12.98 -1.35
C LYS A 161 -4.43 11.81 -0.60
N TYR A 162 -4.10 11.71 0.68
CA TYR A 162 -4.74 10.79 1.61
C TYR A 162 -5.94 11.46 2.27
N VAL A 163 -6.82 10.66 2.89
CA VAL A 163 -7.98 11.20 3.60
C VAL A 163 -7.54 12.00 4.83
N ASN A 164 -6.49 11.55 5.49
CA ASN A 164 -5.81 12.27 6.58
C ASN A 164 -4.58 13.03 6.07
N ALA A 165 -4.19 14.09 6.78
CA ALA A 165 -2.91 14.80 6.58
C ALA A 165 -1.88 14.43 7.66
N GLU A 166 -2.37 14.02 8.82
CA GLU A 166 -1.59 13.61 9.98
C GLU A 166 -2.09 12.25 10.48
N THR A 167 -1.22 11.52 11.17
CA THR A 167 -1.58 10.29 11.89
C THR A 167 -2.27 10.64 13.22
N MET A 168 -2.75 9.65 13.96
CA MET A 168 -3.36 9.85 15.27
C MET A 168 -2.39 10.42 16.29
N GLY A 169 -1.09 10.15 16.13
CA GLY A 169 0.00 10.72 16.92
C GLY A 169 0.35 12.16 16.57
N LEU A 170 -0.41 12.82 15.69
CA LEU A 170 -0.15 14.18 15.15
C LEU A 170 1.15 14.27 14.33
N GLY A 171 1.69 13.13 13.89
CA GLY A 171 2.81 13.09 12.95
C GLY A 171 2.31 13.37 11.53
N ARG A 172 3.06 14.15 10.74
CA ARG A 172 2.71 14.38 9.34
C ARG A 172 2.97 13.12 8.53
N ILE A 173 2.10 12.84 7.55
CA ILE A 173 2.26 11.67 6.68
C ILE A 173 3.57 11.69 5.89
N ASP A 174 4.03 12.88 5.51
CA ASP A 174 5.27 13.08 4.76
C ASP A 174 6.52 12.67 5.55
N ASP A 175 6.43 12.72 6.89
CA ASP A 175 7.54 12.45 7.80
C ASP A 175 7.65 10.95 8.17
N ILE A 176 6.67 10.12 7.79
CA ILE A 176 6.66 8.70 8.15
C ILE A 176 7.78 7.96 7.39
N PRO A 177 8.69 7.24 8.08
CA PRO A 177 9.71 6.42 7.44
C PRO A 177 9.11 5.43 6.44
N ARG A 178 9.83 5.15 5.35
CA ARG A 178 9.34 4.30 4.25
C ARG A 178 8.96 2.91 4.74
N GLU A 179 9.78 2.34 5.61
CA GLU A 179 9.65 1.03 6.20
C GLU A 179 8.50 0.91 7.19
N ASP A 180 7.97 2.02 7.68
CA ASP A 180 6.84 2.08 8.60
C ASP A 180 5.57 2.66 7.94
N PHE A 181 5.63 2.99 6.64
CA PHE A 181 4.50 3.58 5.93
C PHE A 181 3.51 2.54 5.41
N PHE A 182 2.23 2.73 5.74
CA PHE A 182 1.13 1.92 5.25
C PHE A 182 -0.03 2.80 4.79
N VAL A 183 -0.74 2.35 3.75
CA VAL A 183 -1.98 2.98 3.27
C VAL A 183 -3.04 1.90 3.22
N SER A 184 -4.12 2.08 3.96
CA SER A 184 -5.27 1.17 3.94
C SER A 184 -6.14 1.38 2.70
N GLU A 185 -7.00 0.42 2.42
CA GLU A 185 -7.88 0.44 1.25
C GLU A 185 -8.84 1.64 1.24
N ASP A 186 -9.25 2.11 2.42
CA ASP A 186 -10.04 3.34 2.61
C ASP A 186 -9.22 4.65 2.47
N ASN A 187 -7.99 4.55 1.95
CA ASN A 187 -7.08 5.66 1.62
C ASN A 187 -6.61 6.49 2.83
N TYR A 188 -6.54 5.86 4.02
CA TYR A 188 -5.87 6.44 5.18
C TYR A 188 -4.41 6.01 5.22
N ALA A 189 -3.52 6.98 5.45
CA ALA A 189 -2.10 6.76 5.62
C ALA A 189 -1.74 6.62 7.10
N TRP A 190 -0.84 5.67 7.39
CA TRP A 190 -0.51 5.24 8.74
C TRP A 190 0.99 5.05 8.91
N ASP A 191 1.47 5.44 10.09
CA ASP A 191 2.69 4.88 10.66
C ASP A 191 2.34 3.51 11.29
N MET A 192 3.03 2.47 10.86
CA MET A 192 2.78 1.09 11.28
C MET A 192 3.10 0.83 12.75
N SER A 193 4.02 1.59 13.36
CA SER A 193 4.27 1.51 14.80
C SER A 193 3.09 2.07 15.58
N GLU A 194 2.59 3.22 15.15
CA GLU A 194 1.42 3.88 15.74
C GLU A 194 0.16 3.03 15.57
N LEU A 195 -0.13 2.58 14.34
CA LEU A 195 -1.29 1.76 14.05
C LEU A 195 -1.24 0.46 14.86
N ALA A 196 -0.08 -0.21 14.93
CA ALA A 196 0.05 -1.44 15.70
C ALA A 196 -0.20 -1.19 17.21
N GLN A 197 0.23 -0.05 17.76
CA GLN A 197 -0.04 0.31 19.15
C GLN A 197 -1.52 0.63 19.39
N ALA A 198 -2.17 1.34 18.46
CA ALA A 198 -3.60 1.65 18.55
C ALA A 198 -4.45 0.36 18.54
N LEU A 199 -4.13 -0.58 17.64
CA LEU A 199 -4.81 -1.86 17.55
C LEU A 199 -4.56 -2.74 18.79
N GLU A 200 -3.33 -2.75 19.31
CA GLU A 200 -2.99 -3.43 20.56
C GLU A 200 -3.81 -2.90 21.74
N SER A 201 -3.92 -1.57 21.85
CA SER A 201 -4.72 -0.90 22.88
C SER A 201 -6.21 -1.24 22.77
N ASN A 202 -6.71 -1.50 21.56
CA ASN A 202 -8.08 -1.95 21.31
C ASN A 202 -8.21 -3.49 21.31
N SER A 203 -7.37 -4.19 22.07
CA SER A 203 -7.41 -5.67 22.23
C SER A 203 -7.31 -6.44 20.91
N GLY A 204 -6.64 -5.86 19.93
CA GLY A 204 -6.41 -6.44 18.61
C GLY A 204 -7.59 -6.34 17.65
N VAL A 205 -8.67 -5.61 17.93
CA VAL A 205 -9.76 -5.43 16.96
C VAL A 205 -9.23 -4.73 15.71
N MET A 206 -9.39 -5.37 14.53
CA MET A 206 -8.87 -4.89 13.24
C MET A 206 -9.75 -3.78 12.63
N ARG A 207 -9.91 -2.69 13.37
CA ARG A 207 -10.65 -1.50 12.97
C ARG A 207 -9.70 -0.34 12.77
N ASN A 208 -9.86 0.39 11.68
CA ASN A 208 -9.16 1.63 11.43
C ASN A 208 -9.57 2.66 12.50
N PRO A 209 -8.64 3.17 13.33
CA PRO A 209 -8.99 4.09 14.41
C PRO A 209 -9.53 5.46 13.94
N LEU A 210 -9.17 5.91 12.75
CA LEU A 210 -9.61 7.20 12.19
C LEU A 210 -10.95 7.06 11.48
N SER A 211 -11.06 6.12 10.52
CA SER A 211 -12.29 5.93 9.75
C SER A 211 -13.38 5.20 10.54
N ARG A 212 -13.00 4.46 11.59
CA ARG A 212 -13.86 3.59 12.41
C ARG A 212 -14.42 2.39 11.65
N GLU A 213 -13.96 2.16 10.42
CA GLU A 213 -14.32 1.02 9.60
C GLU A 213 -13.41 -0.19 9.89
N MET A 214 -13.91 -1.40 9.65
CA MET A 214 -13.08 -2.59 9.73
C MET A 214 -12.08 -2.59 8.57
N PHE A 215 -10.82 -2.94 8.85
CA PHE A 215 -9.84 -3.17 7.79
C PHE A 215 -10.30 -4.32 6.90
N SER A 216 -10.02 -4.22 5.60
CA SER A 216 -10.28 -5.30 4.66
C SER A 216 -9.40 -6.51 4.95
N GLU A 217 -9.74 -7.68 4.40
CA GLU A 217 -8.90 -8.88 4.59
C GLU A 217 -7.47 -8.70 4.06
N ALA A 218 -7.31 -7.91 2.99
CA ALA A 218 -6.01 -7.58 2.43
C ALA A 218 -5.21 -6.70 3.39
N ASP A 219 -5.83 -5.65 3.93
CA ASP A 219 -5.22 -4.78 4.93
C ASP A 219 -4.82 -5.56 6.18
N VAL A 220 -5.70 -6.43 6.70
CA VAL A 220 -5.39 -7.26 7.88
C VAL A 220 -4.20 -8.18 7.63
N LYS A 221 -4.13 -8.83 6.46
CA LYS A 221 -2.98 -9.67 6.08
C LYS A 221 -1.69 -8.85 6.02
N PHE A 222 -1.75 -7.64 5.46
CA PHE A 222 -0.59 -6.74 5.40
C PHE A 222 -0.15 -6.30 6.80
N ILE A 223 -1.07 -5.80 7.63
CA ILE A 223 -0.81 -5.35 9.00
C ILE A 223 -0.15 -6.48 9.80
N LEU A 224 -0.70 -7.70 9.75
CA LEU A 224 -0.13 -8.85 10.44
C LEU A 224 1.19 -9.33 9.83
N GLY A 225 1.41 -9.13 8.54
CA GLY A 225 2.66 -9.41 7.83
C GLY A 225 3.80 -8.47 8.21
N HIS A 226 3.46 -7.21 8.48
CA HIS A 226 4.41 -6.12 8.73
C HIS A 226 5.28 -6.34 9.97
N ALA A 227 6.53 -5.87 9.93
CA ALA A 227 7.49 -6.02 11.03
C ALA A 227 6.92 -5.50 12.38
N ARG A 228 6.33 -4.29 12.36
CA ARG A 228 5.67 -3.67 13.53
C ARG A 228 4.36 -4.33 13.95
N GLY A 229 3.64 -4.94 13.00
CA GLY A 229 2.33 -5.54 13.26
C GLY A 229 2.36 -7.02 13.63
N LYS A 230 3.51 -7.71 13.51
CA LYS A 230 3.68 -9.12 13.93
C LYS A 230 3.23 -9.39 15.38
N LYS A 231 3.40 -8.41 16.28
CA LYS A 231 2.95 -8.50 17.68
C LYS A 231 1.43 -8.66 17.85
N LEU A 232 0.64 -8.30 16.83
CA LEU A 232 -0.81 -8.45 16.83
C LEU A 232 -1.28 -9.87 16.49
N ARG A 233 -0.41 -10.72 15.91
CA ARG A 233 -0.79 -12.09 15.51
C ARG A 233 -1.29 -12.95 16.67
N PRO A 234 -0.64 -12.98 17.85
CA PRO A 234 -1.14 -13.77 18.98
C PRO A 234 -2.52 -13.29 19.44
N MET A 235 -2.77 -11.98 19.43
CA MET A 235 -4.08 -11.41 19.78
C MET A 235 -5.16 -11.83 18.77
N GLN A 236 -4.85 -11.76 17.47
CA GLN A 236 -5.77 -12.22 16.43
C GLN A 236 -6.05 -13.72 16.51
N LEU A 237 -5.03 -14.52 16.81
CA LEU A 237 -5.19 -15.96 17.04
C LEU A 237 -6.06 -16.22 18.26
N ALA A 238 -5.84 -15.51 19.37
CA ALA A 238 -6.65 -15.62 20.58
C ALA A 238 -8.12 -15.24 20.32
N GLN A 239 -8.38 -14.13 19.63
CA GLN A 239 -9.73 -13.73 19.23
C GLN A 239 -10.38 -14.77 18.30
N SER A 240 -9.61 -15.38 17.38
CA SER A 240 -10.11 -16.46 16.52
C SER A 240 -10.43 -17.74 17.29
N GLN A 241 -9.61 -18.10 18.28
CA GLN A 241 -9.82 -19.27 19.12
C GLN A 241 -11.03 -19.09 20.05
N LEU A 242 -11.22 -17.90 20.62
CA LEU A 242 -12.38 -17.57 21.46
C LEU A 242 -13.70 -17.74 20.71
N LYS A 243 -13.74 -17.58 19.40
CA LYS A 243 -14.97 -17.77 18.61
C LYS A 243 -15.41 -19.23 18.52
N ARG A 244 -14.51 -20.19 18.75
CA ARG A 244 -14.78 -21.61 18.50
C ARG A 244 -15.46 -22.26 19.70
N GLY A 245 -16.43 -23.13 19.41
CA GLY A 245 -17.02 -24.03 20.40
C GLY A 245 -18.10 -23.41 21.29
N ILE A 246 -18.67 -22.28 20.91
CA ILE A 246 -19.83 -21.70 21.60
C ILE A 246 -21.07 -22.50 21.20
N ARG A 247 -21.83 -22.98 22.19
CA ARG A 247 -23.06 -23.72 21.93
C ARG A 247 -24.15 -22.80 21.39
N GLN A 248 -24.98 -23.32 20.49
CA GLN A 248 -26.13 -22.59 19.93
C GLN A 248 -27.05 -22.03 21.02
N THR A 249 -27.26 -22.78 22.11
CA THR A 249 -28.07 -22.32 23.24
C THR A 249 -27.58 -21.02 23.87
N THR A 250 -26.28 -20.78 23.85
CA THR A 250 -25.66 -19.57 24.41
C THR A 250 -25.87 -18.40 23.46
N ILE A 251 -25.73 -18.63 22.16
CA ILE A 251 -26.06 -17.67 21.10
C ILE A 251 -27.54 -17.28 21.18
N ASP A 252 -28.44 -18.26 21.32
CA ASP A 252 -29.88 -18.04 21.47
C ASP A 252 -30.20 -17.26 22.75
N GLY A 253 -29.44 -17.49 23.83
CA GLY A 253 -29.53 -16.71 25.07
C GLY A 253 -29.20 -15.23 24.85
N VAL A 254 -28.14 -14.93 24.10
CA VAL A 254 -27.73 -13.56 23.73
C VAL A 254 -28.81 -12.91 22.84
N ALA A 255 -29.29 -13.63 21.82
CA ALA A 255 -30.33 -13.15 20.93
C ALA A 255 -31.66 -12.87 21.67
N ARG A 256 -32.05 -13.75 22.60
CA ARG A 256 -33.24 -13.57 23.44
C ARG A 256 -33.11 -12.33 24.33
N LEU A 257 -31.97 -12.14 24.98
CA LEU A 257 -31.72 -10.93 25.77
C LEU A 257 -31.85 -9.68 24.90
N SER A 258 -31.20 -9.65 23.73
CA SER A 258 -31.35 -8.54 22.77
C SER A 258 -32.82 -8.25 22.44
N GLY A 259 -33.61 -9.29 22.15
CA GLY A 259 -35.03 -9.15 21.81
C GLY A 259 -35.83 -8.47 22.92
N VAL A 260 -35.62 -8.86 24.18
CA VAL A 260 -36.28 -8.22 25.33
C VAL A 260 -35.86 -6.76 25.48
N LEU A 261 -34.55 -6.48 25.43
CA LEU A 261 -34.02 -5.11 25.60
C LEU A 261 -34.50 -4.15 24.51
N LEU A 262 -34.69 -4.64 23.29
CA LEU A 262 -35.17 -3.82 22.17
C LEU A 262 -36.69 -3.61 22.21
N ALA A 263 -37.44 -4.62 22.66
CA ALA A 263 -38.90 -4.58 22.72
C ALA A 263 -39.44 -3.82 23.95
N ASP A 264 -38.63 -3.68 25.00
CA ASP A 264 -39.05 -3.00 26.22
C ASP A 264 -39.23 -1.49 25.98
N GLN A 265 -40.49 -1.05 26.13
CA GLN A 265 -40.92 0.35 26.06
C GLN A 265 -41.60 0.77 27.39
N SER A 266 -41.43 -0.02 28.46
CA SER A 266 -42.03 0.28 29.76
C SER A 266 -41.32 1.44 30.45
N GLU A 267 -42.05 2.21 31.25
CA GLU A 267 -41.49 3.34 32.00
C GLU A 267 -40.49 2.89 33.08
N ASP A 268 -40.73 1.73 33.69
CA ASP A 268 -39.93 1.20 34.80
C ASP A 268 -38.78 0.29 34.36
N VAL A 269 -38.72 -0.05 33.06
CA VAL A 269 -37.75 -0.97 32.43
C VAL A 269 -37.58 -2.29 33.18
N ALA A 270 -38.62 -2.72 33.91
CA ALA A 270 -38.59 -3.92 34.73
C ALA A 270 -38.36 -5.20 33.90
N PRO A 271 -38.94 -5.37 32.69
CA PRO A 271 -38.63 -6.49 31.82
C PRO A 271 -37.14 -6.58 31.46
N SER A 272 -36.53 -5.46 31.04
CA SER A 272 -35.10 -5.41 30.70
C SER A 272 -34.19 -5.76 31.87
N ARG A 273 -34.47 -5.21 33.06
CA ARG A 273 -33.69 -5.49 34.28
C ARG A 273 -33.73 -6.97 34.65
N ARG A 274 -34.92 -7.58 34.66
CA ARG A 274 -35.07 -9.02 34.94
C ARG A 274 -34.31 -9.85 33.91
N ALA A 275 -34.44 -9.55 32.62
CA ALA A 275 -33.74 -10.28 31.57
C ALA A 275 -32.21 -10.19 31.69
N VAL A 276 -31.67 -9.03 32.08
CA VAL A 276 -30.24 -8.86 32.35
C VAL A 276 -29.80 -9.72 33.54
N ASP A 277 -30.54 -9.72 34.64
CA ASP A 277 -30.21 -10.53 35.82
C ASP A 277 -30.30 -12.04 35.52
N GLU A 278 -31.33 -12.47 34.80
CA GLU A 278 -31.49 -13.85 34.33
C GLU A 278 -30.34 -14.28 33.42
N PHE A 279 -29.93 -13.41 32.49
CA PHE A 279 -28.80 -13.68 31.60
C PHE A 279 -27.49 -13.79 32.38
N LEU A 280 -27.22 -12.90 33.34
CA LEU A 280 -26.02 -12.97 34.17
C LEU A 280 -25.98 -14.25 35.03
N ALA A 281 -27.13 -14.66 35.59
CA ALA A 281 -27.24 -15.93 36.31
C ALA A 281 -27.00 -17.13 35.38
N TYR A 282 -27.51 -17.08 34.14
CA TYR A 282 -27.23 -18.08 33.12
C TYR A 282 -25.74 -18.16 32.76
N VAL A 283 -25.09 -17.01 32.54
CA VAL A 283 -23.65 -16.96 32.22
C VAL A 283 -22.79 -17.59 33.31
N ALA A 284 -23.14 -17.37 34.58
CA ALA A 284 -22.43 -17.98 35.71
C ALA A 284 -22.47 -19.53 35.72
N MET A 285 -23.46 -20.13 35.05
CA MET A 285 -23.65 -21.58 34.94
C MET A 285 -23.02 -22.18 33.67
N LEU A 286 -22.47 -21.35 32.77
CA LEU A 286 -21.85 -21.83 31.53
C LEU A 286 -20.48 -22.49 31.80
N PRO A 287 -20.01 -23.40 30.91
CA PRO A 287 -18.63 -23.85 30.91
C PRO A 287 -17.65 -22.67 30.78
N GLU A 288 -16.49 -22.80 31.41
CA GLU A 288 -15.45 -21.75 31.42
C GLU A 288 -15.08 -21.22 30.02
N PRO A 289 -14.94 -22.03 28.96
CA PRO A 289 -14.67 -21.51 27.62
C PRO A 289 -15.71 -20.49 27.15
N GLU A 290 -17.00 -20.74 27.36
CA GLU A 290 -18.09 -19.83 26.94
C GLU A 290 -18.15 -18.58 27.81
N GLN A 291 -17.89 -18.71 29.12
CA GLN A 291 -17.75 -17.55 29.99
C GLN A 291 -16.61 -16.63 29.51
N ARG A 292 -15.48 -17.22 29.11
CA ARG A 292 -14.35 -16.47 28.55
C ARG A 292 -14.72 -15.78 27.25
N VAL A 293 -15.48 -16.41 26.34
CA VAL A 293 -15.99 -15.72 25.14
C VAL A 293 -16.78 -14.48 25.54
N ILE A 294 -17.76 -14.64 26.42
CA ILE A 294 -18.64 -13.52 26.82
C ILE A 294 -17.82 -12.39 27.44
N LYS A 295 -16.78 -12.73 28.20
CA LYS A 295 -15.94 -11.76 28.92
C LYS A 295 -14.88 -11.09 28.03
N GLU A 296 -14.22 -11.85 27.15
CA GLU A 296 -12.96 -11.49 26.49
C GLU A 296 -13.10 -11.26 24.97
N LEU A 297 -14.08 -11.90 24.31
CA LEU A 297 -14.25 -11.76 22.87
C LEU A 297 -14.76 -10.36 22.54
N LYS A 298 -13.98 -9.61 21.77
CA LYS A 298 -14.39 -8.30 21.25
C LYS A 298 -15.16 -8.51 19.96
N ILE A 299 -16.38 -7.99 19.92
CA ILE A 299 -17.27 -8.17 18.78
C ILE A 299 -17.33 -6.85 18.00
N PRO A 300 -16.88 -6.83 16.74
CA PRO A 300 -17.00 -5.66 15.91
C PRO A 300 -18.47 -5.46 15.51
N ALA A 301 -19.07 -4.37 15.98
CA ALA A 301 -20.45 -4.00 15.64
C ALA A 301 -20.55 -2.48 15.45
N LYS A 302 -21.74 -1.98 15.06
CA LYS A 302 -22.01 -0.53 14.92
C LYS A 302 -23.39 -0.20 15.46
N ASP A 303 -23.51 0.92 16.16
CA ASP A 303 -24.78 1.48 16.62
C ASP A 303 -25.68 1.74 15.40
N SER A 304 -26.79 1.02 15.31
CA SER A 304 -27.69 1.11 14.15
C SER A 304 -28.35 2.49 14.00
N ARG A 305 -28.34 3.33 15.04
CA ARG A 305 -28.86 4.70 15.00
C ARG A 305 -27.77 5.72 14.81
N ALA A 306 -26.68 5.63 15.59
CA ALA A 306 -25.63 6.64 15.60
C ALA A 306 -24.47 6.36 14.62
N GLY A 307 -24.39 5.14 14.06
CA GLY A 307 -23.27 4.70 13.23
C GLY A 307 -21.94 4.55 13.98
N LEU A 308 -21.95 4.71 15.31
CA LEU A 308 -20.75 4.65 16.14
C LEU A 308 -20.30 3.19 16.30
N PRO A 309 -19.00 2.89 16.21
CA PRO A 309 -18.51 1.53 16.39
C PRO A 309 -18.74 1.04 17.82
N TYR A 310 -19.07 -0.24 17.95
CA TYR A 310 -18.96 -1.01 19.19
C TYR A 310 -17.71 -1.88 19.10
N ASP A 311 -16.82 -1.72 20.07
CA ASP A 311 -15.70 -2.62 20.32
C ASP A 311 -15.83 -3.17 21.76
N TRP A 312 -17.01 -3.70 22.06
CA TRP A 312 -17.37 -4.22 23.37
C TRP A 312 -17.27 -5.75 23.40
N THR A 313 -17.19 -6.29 24.62
CA THR A 313 -17.50 -7.69 24.87
C THR A 313 -18.96 -7.81 25.30
N ILE A 314 -19.56 -8.99 25.15
CA ILE A 314 -20.94 -9.24 25.61
C ILE A 314 -21.06 -8.93 27.11
N GLY A 315 -20.11 -9.40 27.90
CA GLY A 315 -20.07 -9.18 29.35
C GLY A 315 -19.97 -7.70 29.72
N GLN A 316 -19.13 -6.93 29.02
CA GLN A 316 -19.03 -5.48 29.21
C GLN A 316 -20.37 -4.80 28.92
N ALA A 317 -20.98 -5.07 27.76
CA ALA A 317 -22.23 -4.41 27.36
C ALA A 317 -23.39 -4.70 28.32
N VAL A 318 -23.48 -5.93 28.85
CA VAL A 318 -24.49 -6.33 29.84
C VAL A 318 -24.21 -5.69 31.21
N ALA A 319 -22.96 -5.65 31.65
CA ALA A 319 -22.58 -5.00 32.90
C ALA A 319 -22.86 -3.49 32.88
N ASP A 320 -22.52 -2.81 31.77
CA ASP A 320 -22.76 -1.38 31.58
C ASP A 320 -24.27 -1.07 31.57
N ALA A 321 -25.09 -1.93 30.96
CA ALA A 321 -26.54 -1.80 31.00
C ALA A 321 -27.10 -1.97 32.42
N LYS A 322 -26.61 -2.97 33.18
CA LYS A 322 -26.98 -3.18 34.58
C LYS A 322 -26.61 -2.00 35.47
N GLY A 323 -25.45 -1.39 35.21
CA GLY A 323 -24.98 -0.19 35.90
C GLY A 323 -25.69 1.11 35.49
N ASN A 324 -26.66 1.05 34.56
CA ASN A 324 -27.29 2.22 33.93
C ASN A 324 -26.29 3.19 33.28
N MET A 325 -25.13 2.69 32.83
CA MET A 325 -24.13 3.48 32.10
C MET A 325 -24.48 3.62 30.61
N VAL A 326 -25.22 2.65 30.07
CA VAL A 326 -25.68 2.60 28.69
C VAL A 326 -27.16 2.23 28.68
N CYS A 327 -27.95 2.82 27.78
CA CYS A 327 -29.36 2.49 27.67
C CYS A 327 -29.60 1.06 27.13
N PHE A 328 -30.67 0.42 27.59
CA PHE A 328 -30.99 -0.96 27.20
C PHE A 328 -31.14 -1.15 25.69
N HIS A 329 -31.73 -0.19 24.97
CA HIS A 329 -31.86 -0.32 23.50
C HIS A 329 -30.50 -0.35 22.80
N LYS A 330 -29.51 0.41 23.29
CA LYS A 330 -28.15 0.43 22.72
C LYS A 330 -27.42 -0.89 23.00
N THR A 331 -27.52 -1.41 24.21
CA THR A 331 -27.01 -2.75 24.54
C THR A 331 -27.74 -3.83 23.73
N GLY A 332 -29.07 -3.75 23.60
CA GLY A 332 -29.87 -4.68 22.82
C GLY A 332 -29.50 -4.71 21.34
N ASP A 333 -29.20 -3.56 20.75
CA ASP A 333 -28.72 -3.42 19.37
C ASP A 333 -27.34 -4.07 19.16
N PHE A 334 -26.40 -3.82 20.09
CA PHE A 334 -25.10 -4.49 20.09
C PHE A 334 -25.24 -6.01 20.23
N LEU A 335 -26.04 -6.48 21.20
CA LEU A 335 -26.22 -7.91 21.48
C LEU A 335 -26.86 -8.66 20.30
N LYS A 336 -27.74 -8.00 19.53
CA LYS A 336 -28.28 -8.56 18.29
C LYS A 336 -27.16 -8.86 17.29
N GLN A 337 -26.31 -7.86 17.02
CA GLN A 337 -25.18 -8.01 16.11
C GLN A 337 -24.15 -9.01 16.64
N ALA A 338 -23.97 -9.09 17.96
CA ALA A 338 -23.13 -10.09 18.59
C ALA A 338 -23.63 -11.52 18.36
N ALA A 339 -24.93 -11.76 18.51
CA ALA A 339 -25.50 -13.06 18.20
C ALA A 339 -25.29 -13.43 16.72
N ASP A 340 -25.59 -12.51 15.81
CA ASP A 340 -25.39 -12.71 14.36
C ASP A 340 -23.91 -12.98 14.02
N TYR A 341 -22.99 -12.30 14.70
CA TYR A 341 -21.55 -12.48 14.54
C TYR A 341 -21.09 -13.87 14.97
N LEU A 342 -21.55 -14.34 16.13
CA LEU A 342 -21.22 -15.66 16.66
C LEU A 342 -21.81 -16.80 15.81
N GLN A 343 -22.95 -16.59 15.15
CA GLN A 343 -23.55 -17.58 14.24
C GLN A 343 -22.74 -17.81 12.95
N ARG A 344 -21.94 -16.82 12.54
CA ARG A 344 -21.11 -16.90 11.33
C ARG A 344 -19.75 -17.55 11.57
N CYS A 345 -19.42 -17.86 12.82
CA CYS A 345 -18.13 -18.40 13.25
C CYS A 345 -18.14 -19.93 13.31
#